data_AF-A0A7W0V0I6-F1
#
_entry.id   AF-A0A7W0V0I6-F1
#
_cell.length_a   1.000
_cell.length_b   1.000
_cell.length_c   1.000
_cell.angle_alpha   90.00
_cell.angle_beta   90.00
_cell.angle_gamma   90.00
#
_symmetry.space_group_name_H-M   'P 1'
#
loop_
_entity.id
_entity.type
_entity.pdbx_description
1 polymer ?
#
loop_
_entity_poly.entity_id
_entity_poly.type
_entity_poly.pdbx_seq_one_letter_code
_entity_poly.pdbx_strand_id
1 'polypeptide(L)'
;KSGSGRQSKDVFDVVITGGADHKTGQEDDADRRYQELEQWTRDRFPMVEKTVYRWSGQVMESMDGVAFIGRNPGEENVYIVTGDSGQGTSHGTIAGILLTDLIQGRVHHWEKLYDPARKNLSASALSEFIVEQVNVAQQYADLVTGGDVSSVDEVAPGTGAIMRRGLSKVAVHRDESGTLHERSAVCTHLGCIVQWNSGEKSWDCPCHGSRFDAQGRVIEGPAKSDLAGVEI
;
A
#
# COMPACT_ATOMS: atom_id res chain seq x y z
N LYS A 1 16.26 45.21 -31.42
CA LYS A 1 15.03 44.48 -31.05
C LYS A 1 15.47 43.11 -30.54
N SER A 2 15.26 42.87 -29.25
CA SER A 2 15.68 41.70 -28.48
C SER A 2 15.12 40.41 -29.06
N GLY A 3 16.00 39.49 -29.44
CA GLY A 3 15.63 38.12 -29.77
C GLY A 3 15.32 37.36 -28.49
N SER A 4 14.04 37.04 -28.27
CA SER A 4 13.63 36.13 -27.21
C SER A 4 14.01 34.71 -27.62
N GLY A 5 15.12 34.20 -27.08
CA GLY A 5 15.46 32.77 -27.15
C GLY A 5 14.39 31.97 -26.42
N ARG A 6 13.52 31.29 -27.18
CA ARG A 6 12.65 30.26 -26.65
C ARG A 6 13.57 29.09 -26.29
N GLN A 7 13.86 28.90 -24.99
CA GLN A 7 14.55 27.69 -24.51
C GLN A 7 13.81 26.47 -25.09
N SER A 8 14.51 25.63 -25.86
CA SER A 8 13.95 24.33 -26.22
C SER A 8 13.75 23.58 -24.91
N LYS A 9 12.51 23.19 -24.61
CA LYS A 9 12.30 22.18 -23.58
C LYS A 9 12.94 20.91 -24.13
N ASP A 10 14.00 20.44 -23.49
CA ASP A 10 14.59 19.17 -23.84
C ASP A 10 13.48 18.10 -23.72
N VAL A 11 13.14 17.50 -24.86
CA VAL A 11 12.18 16.39 -24.93
C VAL A 11 13.00 15.13 -24.76
N PHE A 12 12.70 14.38 -23.70
CA PHE A 12 13.33 13.11 -23.42
C PHE A 12 12.26 12.02 -23.35
N ASP A 13 12.63 10.82 -23.79
CA ASP A 13 11.82 9.63 -23.61
C ASP A 13 12.02 9.06 -22.20
N VAL A 14 10.97 8.48 -21.63
CA VAL A 14 11.00 7.86 -20.30
C VAL A 14 10.62 6.40 -20.41
N VAL A 15 11.40 5.53 -19.78
CA VAL A 15 11.04 4.13 -19.54
C VAL A 15 10.50 4.00 -18.12
N ILE A 16 9.38 3.29 -17.97
CA ILE A 16 8.82 2.94 -16.65
C ILE A 16 9.07 1.45 -16.44
N THR A 17 9.78 1.13 -15.37
CA THR A 17 10.04 -0.25 -14.92
C THR A 17 9.35 -0.45 -13.58
N GLY A 18 8.49 -1.46 -13.48
CA GLY A 18 7.79 -1.85 -12.24
C GLY A 18 8.07 -3.30 -11.87
N GLY A 19 7.89 -3.63 -10.59
CA GLY A 19 8.10 -4.95 -10.02
C GLY A 19 8.57 -4.87 -8.57
N ALA A 20 9.24 -5.92 -8.09
CA ALA A 20 9.69 -6.07 -6.70
C ALA A 20 8.53 -6.03 -5.68
N ASP A 21 7.45 -6.72 -6.03
CA ASP A 21 6.24 -6.82 -5.22
C ASP A 21 6.55 -7.42 -3.84
N HIS A 22 5.90 -6.88 -2.81
CA HIS A 22 6.09 -7.27 -1.42
C HIS A 22 4.84 -6.91 -0.61
N LYS A 23 4.72 -7.50 0.58
CA LYS A 23 3.60 -7.21 1.48
C LYS A 23 3.82 -5.87 2.18
N THR A 24 2.78 -5.03 2.18
CA THR A 24 2.75 -3.77 2.93
C THR A 24 3.13 -3.99 4.39
N GLY A 25 4.07 -3.18 4.89
CA GLY A 25 4.46 -3.15 6.30
C GLY A 25 5.22 -4.39 6.80
N GLN A 26 5.61 -5.35 5.96
CA GLN A 26 6.33 -6.56 6.41
C GLN A 26 7.84 -6.52 6.16
N GLU A 27 8.33 -5.55 5.39
CA GLU A 27 9.76 -5.36 5.08
C GLU A 27 10.08 -3.86 4.91
N ASP A 28 11.26 -3.41 5.34
CA ASP A 28 11.74 -2.01 5.18
C ASP A 28 13.05 -1.94 4.37
N ASP A 29 12.97 -2.32 3.10
CA ASP A 29 14.11 -2.46 2.19
C ASP A 29 13.81 -1.86 0.79
N ALA A 30 13.03 -0.77 0.76
CA ALA A 30 12.66 -0.05 -0.46
C ALA A 30 13.87 0.35 -1.30
N ASP A 31 14.95 0.84 -0.68
CA ASP A 31 16.18 1.22 -1.39
C ASP A 31 16.82 0.06 -2.14
N ARG A 32 16.83 -1.14 -1.55
CA ARG A 32 17.33 -2.36 -2.20
C ARG A 32 16.49 -2.69 -3.42
N ARG A 33 15.16 -2.64 -3.31
CA ARG A 33 14.23 -2.89 -4.43
C ARG A 33 14.40 -1.88 -5.55
N TYR A 34 14.53 -0.60 -5.23
CA TYR A 34 14.79 0.44 -6.23
C TYR A 34 16.12 0.21 -6.96
N GLN A 35 17.17 -0.22 -6.25
CA GLN A 35 18.45 -0.57 -6.86
C GLN A 35 18.32 -1.78 -7.79
N GLU A 36 17.57 -2.81 -7.39
CA GLU A 36 17.31 -4.00 -8.22
C GLU A 36 16.57 -3.64 -9.51
N LEU A 37 15.52 -2.81 -9.43
CA LEU A 37 14.78 -2.34 -10.60
C LEU A 37 15.64 -1.45 -11.50
N GLU A 38 16.46 -0.57 -10.93
CA GLU A 38 17.38 0.27 -11.70
C GLU A 38 18.43 -0.59 -12.42
N GLN A 39 19.03 -1.56 -11.73
CA GLN A 39 20.00 -2.47 -12.35
C GLN A 39 19.37 -3.27 -13.48
N TRP A 40 18.21 -3.88 -13.23
CA TRP A 40 17.47 -4.63 -14.24
C TRP A 40 17.17 -3.79 -15.49
N THR A 41 16.84 -2.51 -15.28
CA THR A 41 16.56 -1.55 -16.35
C THR A 41 17.82 -1.24 -17.14
N ARG A 42 18.94 -0.90 -16.47
CA ARG A 42 20.20 -0.54 -17.13
C ARG A 42 20.80 -1.70 -17.92
N ASP A 43 20.66 -2.93 -17.45
CA ASP A 43 21.12 -4.13 -18.16
C ASP A 43 20.40 -4.34 -19.50
N ARG A 44 19.15 -3.88 -19.62
CA ARG A 44 18.30 -4.05 -20.81
C ARG A 44 18.20 -2.81 -21.68
N PHE A 45 18.30 -1.65 -21.05
CA PHE A 45 18.19 -0.34 -21.67
C PHE A 45 19.46 0.47 -21.32
N PRO A 46 20.62 0.10 -21.89
CA PRO A 46 21.90 0.72 -21.55
C PRO A 46 22.00 2.21 -21.94
N MET A 47 21.06 2.70 -22.75
CA MET A 47 20.91 4.11 -23.09
C MET A 47 20.26 4.95 -21.99
N VAL A 48 19.71 4.35 -20.93
CA VAL A 48 19.13 5.07 -19.80
C VAL A 48 20.23 5.81 -19.04
N GLU A 49 20.14 7.13 -19.02
CA GLU A 49 21.15 7.97 -18.36
C GLU A 49 20.96 7.99 -16.83
N LYS A 50 19.75 8.36 -16.38
CA LYS A 50 19.47 8.61 -14.97
C LYS A 50 18.04 8.21 -14.58
N THR A 51 17.89 7.84 -13.33
CA THR A 51 16.57 7.71 -12.70
C THR A 51 16.05 9.10 -12.34
N VAL A 52 14.87 9.45 -12.86
CA VAL A 52 14.23 10.76 -12.62
C VAL A 52 13.11 10.71 -11.58
N TYR A 53 12.50 9.54 -11.38
CA TYR A 53 11.42 9.30 -10.43
C TYR A 53 11.54 7.89 -9.86
N ARG A 54 11.11 7.73 -8.61
CA ARG A 54 10.93 6.46 -7.91
C ARG A 54 9.70 6.60 -7.02
N TRP A 55 8.86 5.58 -6.99
CA TRP A 55 7.68 5.52 -6.15
C TRP A 55 7.30 4.06 -5.92
N SER A 56 6.54 3.82 -4.86
CA SER A 56 5.85 2.56 -4.65
C SER A 56 4.33 2.79 -4.61
N GLY A 57 3.57 1.72 -4.80
CA GLY A 57 2.12 1.75 -4.73
C GLY A 57 1.62 0.50 -4.03
N GLN A 58 0.43 0.61 -3.44
CA GLN A 58 -0.24 -0.53 -2.83
C GLN A 58 -1.33 -1.02 -3.79
N VAL A 59 -1.36 -2.32 -4.01
CA VAL A 59 -2.36 -3.00 -4.84
C VAL A 59 -3.21 -3.90 -3.96
N MET A 60 -4.52 -3.87 -4.16
CA MET A 60 -5.42 -4.81 -3.51
C MET A 60 -5.54 -6.07 -4.37
N GLU A 61 -5.07 -7.18 -3.84
CA GLU A 61 -5.10 -8.47 -4.50
C GLU A 61 -6.38 -9.24 -4.16
N SER A 62 -7.04 -9.78 -5.18
CA SER A 62 -8.09 -10.79 -5.01
C SER A 62 -7.48 -12.19 -4.97
N MET A 63 -8.17 -13.15 -4.35
CA MET A 63 -7.68 -14.54 -4.22
C MET A 63 -7.54 -15.30 -5.55
N ASP A 64 -8.08 -14.77 -6.65
CA ASP A 64 -7.96 -15.34 -8.00
C ASP A 64 -7.30 -14.41 -9.02
N GLY A 65 -6.89 -13.21 -8.61
CA GLY A 65 -6.40 -12.18 -9.52
C GLY A 65 -7.49 -11.53 -10.39
N VAL A 66 -8.77 -11.84 -10.17
CA VAL A 66 -9.91 -11.28 -10.91
C VAL A 66 -10.56 -10.16 -10.07
N ALA A 67 -10.86 -9.00 -10.65
CA ALA A 67 -11.53 -7.94 -9.90
C ALA A 67 -12.90 -8.35 -9.35
N PHE A 68 -13.33 -7.76 -8.25
CA PHE A 68 -14.72 -7.74 -7.81
C PHE A 68 -15.41 -6.53 -8.43
N ILE A 69 -16.30 -6.76 -9.40
CA ILE A 69 -17.02 -5.73 -10.15
C ILE A 69 -18.50 -6.11 -10.19
N GLY A 70 -19.33 -5.43 -9.41
CA GLY A 70 -20.77 -5.74 -9.38
C GLY A 70 -21.49 -5.14 -8.19
N ARG A 71 -22.68 -5.68 -7.88
CA ARG A 71 -23.46 -5.26 -6.71
C ARG A 71 -22.75 -5.68 -5.43
N ASN A 72 -22.72 -4.76 -4.47
CA ASN A 72 -22.20 -5.05 -3.14
C ASN A 72 -23.11 -6.11 -2.47
N PRO A 73 -22.57 -7.23 -1.96
CA PRO A 73 -23.39 -8.28 -1.38
C PRO A 73 -24.25 -7.76 -0.22
N GLY A 74 -25.56 -8.03 -0.27
CA GLY A 74 -26.52 -7.59 0.76
C GLY A 74 -27.08 -6.18 0.57
N GLU A 75 -26.63 -5.45 -0.45
CA GLU A 75 -27.08 -4.09 -0.78
C GLU A 75 -27.72 -4.05 -2.18
N GLU A 76 -28.83 -3.34 -2.34
CA GLU A 76 -29.53 -3.28 -3.63
C GLU A 76 -28.92 -2.27 -4.61
N ASN A 77 -28.50 -1.11 -4.10
CA ASN A 77 -28.14 0.06 -4.90
C ASN A 77 -26.69 0.51 -4.71
N VAL A 78 -25.85 -0.36 -4.12
CA VAL A 78 -24.42 -0.12 -3.94
C VAL A 78 -23.65 -1.04 -4.89
N TYR A 79 -22.75 -0.46 -5.68
CA TYR A 79 -21.90 -1.17 -6.61
C TYR A 79 -20.44 -0.94 -6.23
N ILE A 80 -19.61 -1.97 -6.38
CA ILE A 80 -18.19 -1.91 -6.05
C ILE A 80 -17.32 -2.32 -7.23
N VAL A 81 -16.10 -1.77 -7.23
CA VAL A 81 -14.99 -2.12 -8.13
C VAL A 81 -13.75 -2.16 -7.24
N THR A 82 -13.22 -3.35 -6.96
CA THR A 82 -12.06 -3.53 -6.07
C THR A 82 -11.32 -4.84 -6.36
N GLY A 83 -10.18 -5.06 -5.72
CA GLY A 83 -9.38 -6.28 -5.86
C GLY A 83 -8.83 -6.47 -7.27
N ASP A 84 -8.44 -5.39 -7.93
CA ASP A 84 -8.08 -5.39 -9.34
C ASP A 84 -6.73 -6.04 -9.66
N SER A 85 -5.94 -6.41 -8.64
CA SER A 85 -4.71 -7.19 -8.80
C SER A 85 -3.73 -6.56 -9.80
N GLY A 86 -3.60 -5.22 -9.74
CA GLY A 86 -2.68 -4.43 -10.56
C GLY A 86 -3.19 -4.16 -11.98
N GLN A 87 -4.43 -4.56 -12.27
CA GLN A 87 -5.06 -4.42 -13.59
C GLN A 87 -6.13 -3.31 -13.62
N GLY A 88 -6.04 -2.32 -12.73
CA GLY A 88 -7.04 -1.26 -12.56
C GLY A 88 -7.45 -0.52 -13.84
N THR A 89 -6.54 -0.31 -14.81
CA THR A 89 -6.90 0.32 -16.10
C THR A 89 -7.83 -0.56 -16.94
N SER A 90 -7.54 -1.85 -17.02
CA SER A 90 -8.37 -2.84 -17.74
C SER A 90 -9.68 -3.06 -17.00
N HIS A 91 -9.61 -3.33 -15.70
CA HIS A 91 -10.78 -3.56 -14.84
C HIS A 91 -11.68 -2.33 -14.72
N GLY A 92 -11.14 -1.10 -14.78
CA GLY A 92 -11.94 0.12 -14.83
C GLY A 92 -12.79 0.24 -16.10
N THR A 93 -12.25 -0.17 -17.26
CA THR A 93 -13.01 -0.23 -18.52
C THR A 93 -14.11 -1.28 -18.45
N ILE A 94 -13.77 -2.48 -17.95
CA ILE A 94 -14.72 -3.57 -17.75
C ILE A 94 -15.83 -3.14 -16.79
N ALA A 95 -15.49 -2.44 -15.71
CA ALA A 95 -16.46 -1.90 -14.76
C ALA A 95 -17.42 -0.91 -15.40
N GLY A 96 -16.93 0.02 -16.23
CA GLY A 96 -17.78 0.96 -16.94
C GLY A 96 -18.84 0.26 -17.81
N ILE A 97 -18.48 -0.84 -18.46
CA ILE A 97 -19.38 -1.64 -19.30
C ILE A 97 -20.35 -2.44 -18.41
N LEU A 98 -19.82 -3.24 -17.50
CA LEU A 98 -20.60 -4.18 -16.69
C LEU A 98 -21.57 -3.45 -15.76
N LEU A 99 -21.11 -2.45 -15.02
CA LEU A 99 -21.96 -1.74 -14.06
C LEU A 99 -23.09 -0.98 -14.74
N THR A 100 -22.87 -0.46 -15.95
CA THR A 100 -23.93 0.19 -16.73
C THR A 100 -25.09 -0.78 -17.00
N ASP A 101 -24.79 -2.01 -17.41
CA ASP A 101 -25.81 -3.03 -17.63
C ASP A 101 -26.53 -3.42 -16.34
N LEU A 102 -25.79 -3.64 -15.25
CA LEU A 102 -26.38 -4.03 -13.96
C LEU A 102 -27.29 -2.93 -13.38
N ILE A 103 -26.91 -1.66 -13.53
CA ILE A 103 -27.71 -0.49 -13.11
C ILE A 103 -28.99 -0.38 -13.94
N GLN A 104 -28.92 -0.68 -15.24
CA GLN A 104 -30.09 -0.64 -16.14
C GLN A 104 -30.95 -1.93 -16.08
N GLY A 105 -30.61 -2.88 -15.20
CA GLY A 105 -31.32 -4.15 -15.07
C GLY A 105 -31.14 -5.08 -16.28
N ARG A 106 -30.09 -4.90 -17.08
CA ARG A 106 -29.74 -5.75 -18.21
C ARG A 106 -28.92 -6.95 -17.75
N VAL A 107 -29.09 -8.08 -18.45
CA VAL A 107 -28.26 -9.26 -18.26
C VAL A 107 -26.92 -9.06 -18.95
N HIS A 108 -25.81 -9.24 -18.23
CA HIS A 108 -24.46 -9.16 -18.78
C HIS A 108 -23.70 -10.49 -18.62
N HIS A 109 -23.06 -10.98 -19.68
CA HIS A 109 -22.40 -12.29 -19.70
C HIS A 109 -21.18 -12.41 -18.76
N TRP A 110 -20.51 -11.29 -18.45
CA TRP A 110 -19.43 -11.21 -17.46
C TRP A 110 -19.89 -11.16 -16.00
N GLU A 111 -21.18 -10.98 -15.70
CA GLU A 111 -21.67 -10.73 -14.34
C GLU A 111 -21.17 -11.78 -13.34
N LYS A 112 -21.32 -13.08 -13.66
CA LYS A 112 -20.87 -14.17 -12.78
C LYS A 112 -19.35 -14.21 -12.54
N LEU A 113 -18.56 -13.77 -13.52
CA LEU A 113 -17.11 -13.81 -13.43
C LEU A 113 -16.59 -12.76 -12.44
N TYR A 114 -17.18 -11.57 -12.46
CA TYR A 114 -16.74 -10.46 -11.62
C TYR A 114 -17.61 -10.26 -10.36
N ASP A 115 -18.66 -11.05 -10.18
CA ASP A 115 -19.58 -10.96 -9.04
C ASP A 115 -18.81 -10.86 -7.70
N PRO A 116 -18.99 -9.78 -6.93
CA PRO A 116 -18.45 -9.65 -5.58
C PRO A 116 -18.76 -10.80 -4.62
N ALA A 117 -19.88 -11.51 -4.83
CA ALA A 117 -20.27 -12.67 -4.04
C ALA A 117 -19.71 -13.99 -4.59
N ARG A 118 -18.90 -13.98 -5.66
CA ARG A 118 -18.34 -15.19 -6.25
C ARG A 118 -17.52 -15.96 -5.21
N LYS A 119 -17.69 -17.27 -5.19
CA LYS A 119 -16.90 -18.16 -4.35
C LYS A 119 -15.85 -18.83 -5.22
N ASN A 120 -14.59 -18.47 -5.03
CA ASN A 120 -13.50 -19.26 -5.57
C ASN A 120 -13.17 -20.40 -4.61
N LEU A 121 -13.58 -21.62 -4.97
CA LEU A 121 -13.32 -22.84 -4.20
C LEU A 121 -12.13 -23.63 -4.75
N SER A 122 -11.28 -23.01 -5.57
CA SER A 122 -10.04 -23.65 -6.01
C SER A 122 -9.13 -23.96 -4.81
N ALA A 123 -8.40 -25.07 -4.91
CA ALA A 123 -7.47 -25.47 -3.85
C ALA A 123 -6.40 -24.42 -3.58
N SER A 124 -5.93 -23.72 -4.63
CA SER A 124 -4.96 -22.63 -4.52
C SER A 124 -5.53 -21.44 -3.73
N ALA A 125 -6.71 -20.94 -4.08
CA ALA A 125 -7.33 -19.82 -3.37
C ALA A 125 -7.63 -20.13 -1.90
N LEU A 126 -8.09 -21.36 -1.60
CA LEU A 126 -8.29 -21.79 -0.21
C LEU A 126 -6.96 -21.89 0.55
N SER A 127 -5.91 -22.38 -0.09
CA SER A 127 -4.59 -22.47 0.54
C SER A 127 -3.98 -21.10 0.80
N GLU A 128 -4.08 -20.17 -0.17
CA GLU A 128 -3.63 -18.79 -0.02
C GLU A 128 -4.39 -18.09 1.10
N PHE A 129 -5.71 -18.22 1.15
CA PHE A 129 -6.51 -17.66 2.25
C PHE A 129 -6.02 -18.13 3.63
N ILE A 130 -5.74 -19.43 3.80
CA ILE A 130 -5.22 -19.95 5.07
C ILE A 130 -3.84 -19.39 5.40
N VAL A 131 -2.95 -19.34 4.40
CA VAL A 131 -1.58 -18.78 4.56
C VAL A 131 -1.65 -17.32 4.98
N GLU A 132 -2.52 -16.53 4.34
CA GLU A 132 -2.71 -15.12 4.68
C GLU A 132 -3.25 -14.94 6.11
N GLN A 133 -4.25 -15.73 6.51
CA GLN A 133 -4.77 -15.67 7.89
C GLN A 133 -3.71 -16.02 8.94
N VAL A 134 -2.84 -17.00 8.65
CA VAL A 134 -1.70 -17.34 9.54
C VAL A 134 -0.68 -16.20 9.58
N ASN A 135 -0.34 -15.62 8.43
CA ASN A 135 0.57 -14.48 8.35
C ASN A 135 0.05 -13.28 9.17
N VAL A 136 -1.24 -12.94 9.06
CA VAL A 136 -1.86 -11.88 9.87
C VAL A 136 -1.80 -12.21 11.37
N ALA A 137 -2.10 -13.45 11.76
CA ALA A 137 -2.02 -13.87 13.15
C ALA A 137 -0.60 -13.73 13.73
N GLN A 138 0.45 -13.97 12.93
CA GLN A 138 1.84 -13.78 13.35
C GLN A 138 2.16 -12.30 13.65
N GLN A 139 1.59 -11.36 12.89
CA GLN A 139 1.81 -9.91 13.10
C GLN A 139 1.29 -9.42 14.46
N TYR A 140 0.29 -10.09 15.06
CA TYR A 140 -0.18 -9.75 16.41
C TYR A 140 0.85 -10.05 17.51
N ALA A 141 1.88 -10.86 17.24
CA ALA A 141 2.97 -11.08 18.18
C ALA A 141 3.69 -9.76 18.54
N ASP A 142 3.70 -8.77 17.63
CA ASP A 142 4.35 -7.48 17.87
C ASP A 142 3.73 -6.67 19.01
N LEU A 143 2.51 -6.98 19.44
CA LEU A 143 1.91 -6.36 20.63
C LEU A 143 2.70 -6.70 21.90
N VAL A 144 3.31 -7.88 21.96
CA VAL A 144 4.00 -8.38 23.16
C VAL A 144 5.52 -8.29 23.08
N THR A 145 6.09 -8.02 21.90
CA THR A 145 7.54 -7.86 21.71
C THR A 145 8.07 -6.51 22.23
N GLY A 146 9.40 -6.33 22.19
CA GLY A 146 10.06 -5.03 22.40
C GLY A 146 9.79 -4.04 21.26
N GLY A 147 10.26 -2.80 21.39
CA GLY A 147 10.33 -1.88 20.25
C GLY A 147 11.59 -2.15 19.42
N ASP A 148 11.66 -1.54 18.24
CA ASP A 148 12.85 -1.51 17.39
C ASP A 148 13.99 -0.74 18.06
N VAL A 149 13.64 0.27 18.86
CA VAL A 149 14.56 1.13 19.62
C VAL A 149 14.22 1.16 21.11
N SER A 150 15.23 1.42 21.94
CA SER A 150 15.06 1.55 23.39
C SER A 150 14.84 3.00 23.83
N SER A 151 15.33 3.98 23.04
CA SER A 151 15.18 5.41 23.26
C SER A 151 14.85 6.16 21.96
N VAL A 152 14.18 7.31 22.10
CA VAL A 152 13.94 8.26 21.00
C VAL A 152 15.24 8.83 20.41
N ASP A 153 16.35 8.78 21.16
CA ASP A 153 17.67 9.25 20.72
C ASP A 153 18.28 8.36 19.63
N GLU A 154 17.82 7.12 19.50
CA GLU A 154 18.25 6.19 18.46
C GLU A 154 17.56 6.46 17.11
N VAL A 155 16.48 7.26 17.10
CA VAL A 155 15.75 7.63 15.88
C VAL A 155 16.47 8.78 15.20
N ALA A 156 17.04 8.54 14.02
CA ALA A 156 17.73 9.56 13.23
C ALA A 156 16.76 10.54 12.54
N PRO A 157 17.19 11.76 12.19
CA PRO A 157 16.38 12.66 11.37
C PRO A 157 15.95 12.00 10.05
N GLY A 158 14.68 12.17 9.67
CA GLY A 158 14.09 11.57 8.47
C GLY A 158 13.68 10.10 8.60
N THR A 159 13.74 9.51 9.81
CA THR A 159 13.41 8.11 10.07
C THR A 159 12.33 7.95 11.14
N GLY A 160 11.74 6.76 11.19
CA GLY A 160 10.82 6.35 12.22
C GLY A 160 11.17 4.98 12.77
N ALA A 161 10.74 4.71 14.00
CA ALA A 161 10.90 3.43 14.67
C ALA A 161 9.77 3.22 15.70
N ILE A 162 9.50 1.96 16.04
CA ILE A 162 8.61 1.61 17.15
C ILE A 162 9.41 1.56 18.45
N MET A 163 8.91 2.24 19.46
CA MET A 163 9.46 2.23 20.81
C MET A 163 8.44 1.62 21.78
N ARG A 164 8.91 0.86 22.77
CA ARG A 164 8.06 0.35 23.84
C ARG A 164 8.10 1.29 25.05
N ARG A 165 6.93 1.77 25.50
CA ARG A 165 6.76 2.58 26.71
C ARG A 165 5.80 1.86 27.66
N GLY A 166 6.36 1.08 28.60
CA GLY A 166 5.59 0.23 29.51
C GLY A 166 4.85 -0.89 28.78
N LEU A 167 3.52 -0.82 28.81
CA LEU A 167 2.64 -1.75 28.08
C LEU A 167 2.27 -1.24 26.68
N SER A 168 2.56 0.03 26.38
CA SER A 168 2.19 0.68 25.12
C SER A 168 3.30 0.60 24.08
N LYS A 169 2.92 0.57 22.80
CA LYS A 169 3.82 0.73 21.65
C LYS A 169 3.63 2.12 21.05
N VAL A 170 4.72 2.82 20.85
CA VAL A 170 4.76 4.21 20.37
C VAL A 170 5.46 4.23 19.02
N ALA A 171 4.79 4.77 18.01
CA ALA A 171 5.39 5.09 16.73
C ALA A 171 6.09 6.44 16.86
N VAL A 172 7.42 6.44 16.73
CA VAL A 172 8.27 7.62 16.88
C VAL A 172 8.84 7.95 15.51
N HIS A 173 8.56 9.14 15.01
CA HIS A 173 9.18 9.69 13.80
C HIS A 173 9.97 10.95 14.15
N ARG A 174 11.19 11.06 13.65
CA ARG A 174 11.96 12.30 13.74
C ARG A 174 12.02 12.92 12.35
N ASP A 175 11.50 14.14 12.20
CA ASP A 175 11.59 14.83 10.92
C ASP A 175 13.01 15.32 10.60
N GLU A 176 13.21 15.82 9.39
CA GLU A 176 14.49 16.35 8.90
C GLU A 176 15.05 17.49 9.75
N SER A 177 14.19 18.24 10.45
CA SER A 177 14.62 19.32 11.37
C SER A 177 15.08 18.79 12.74
N GLY A 178 14.90 17.49 12.99
CA GLY A 178 15.18 16.84 14.26
C GLY A 178 13.99 16.83 15.23
N THR A 179 12.83 17.35 14.84
CA THR A 179 11.64 17.40 15.70
C THR A 179 11.01 16.01 15.81
N LEU A 180 10.70 15.60 17.05
CA LEU A 180 10.08 14.31 17.34
C LEU A 180 8.55 14.40 17.24
N HIS A 181 7.97 13.39 16.58
CA HIS A 181 6.54 13.17 16.44
C HIS A 181 6.22 11.79 17.01
N GLU A 182 5.36 11.74 18.02
CA GLU A 182 4.96 10.48 18.66
C GLU A 182 3.45 10.22 18.49
N ARG A 183 3.10 8.98 18.15
CA ARG A 183 1.73 8.46 18.11
C ARG A 183 1.67 7.07 18.71
N SER A 184 0.47 6.60 19.02
CA SER A 184 0.26 5.18 19.25
C SER A 184 0.68 4.40 18.01
N ALA A 185 1.47 3.32 18.19
CA ALA A 185 1.79 2.41 17.09
C ALA A 185 0.65 1.44 16.78
N VAL A 186 -0.43 1.45 17.58
CA VAL A 186 -1.57 0.55 17.41
C VAL A 186 -2.45 1.05 16.27
N CYS A 187 -2.51 0.28 15.19
CA CYS A 187 -3.37 0.53 14.05
C CYS A 187 -4.84 0.59 14.48
N THR A 188 -5.53 1.66 14.09
CA THR A 188 -6.94 1.92 14.43
C THR A 188 -7.95 1.03 13.71
N HIS A 189 -7.51 0.19 12.78
CA HIS A 189 -8.37 -0.79 12.13
C HIS A 189 -8.68 -1.98 13.07
N LEU A 190 -7.69 -2.82 13.35
CA LEU A 190 -7.84 -4.05 14.14
C LEU A 190 -6.70 -4.27 15.15
N GLY A 191 -5.94 -3.22 15.47
CA GLY A 191 -5.03 -3.22 16.61
C GLY A 191 -3.64 -3.82 16.38
N CYS A 192 -3.24 -4.11 15.14
CA CYS A 192 -1.85 -4.51 14.85
C CYS A 192 -0.86 -3.35 15.07
N ILE A 193 0.41 -3.66 15.29
CA ILE A 193 1.47 -2.65 15.38
C ILE A 193 1.88 -2.23 13.96
N VAL A 194 1.85 -0.93 13.68
CA VAL A 194 2.32 -0.37 12.41
C VAL A 194 3.85 -0.45 12.32
N GLN A 195 4.37 -0.49 11.11
CA GLN A 195 5.80 -0.54 10.82
C GLN A 195 6.21 0.71 10.04
N TRP A 196 7.44 1.18 10.24
CA TRP A 196 7.96 2.32 9.47
C TRP A 196 8.28 1.90 8.04
N ASN A 197 7.82 2.67 7.06
CA ASN A 197 8.19 2.54 5.66
C ASN A 197 9.17 3.66 5.31
N SER A 198 10.45 3.34 5.22
CA SER A 198 11.50 4.32 4.94
C SER A 198 11.44 4.90 3.53
N GLY A 199 10.88 4.15 2.57
CA GLY A 199 10.75 4.56 1.17
C GLY A 199 9.66 5.60 0.95
N GLU A 200 8.54 5.46 1.65
CA GLU A 200 7.37 6.36 1.52
C GLU A 200 7.21 7.33 2.69
N LYS A 201 8.03 7.18 3.74
CA LYS A 201 7.94 7.97 4.99
C LYS A 201 6.53 7.88 5.60
N SER A 202 6.02 6.65 5.70
CA SER A 202 4.70 6.32 6.21
C SER A 202 4.76 5.24 7.29
N TRP A 203 3.68 5.12 8.05
CA TRP A 203 3.43 3.99 8.94
C TRP A 203 2.47 3.02 8.26
N ASP A 204 2.93 1.80 8.04
CA ASP A 204 2.20 0.80 7.28
C ASP A 204 1.81 -0.37 8.20
N CYS A 205 0.53 -0.74 8.20
CA CYS A 205 0.02 -1.84 9.03
C CYS A 205 0.24 -3.18 8.31
N PRO A 206 1.03 -4.11 8.87
CA PRO A 206 1.40 -5.37 8.21
C PRO A 206 0.25 -6.37 8.07
N CYS A 207 -0.85 -6.15 8.79
CA CYS A 207 -1.98 -7.08 8.82
C CYS A 207 -2.96 -6.89 7.66
N HIS A 208 -3.41 -5.65 7.45
CA HIS A 208 -4.51 -5.37 6.51
C HIS A 208 -4.20 -4.18 5.58
N GLY A 209 -2.96 -3.68 5.60
CA GLY A 209 -2.49 -2.66 4.66
C GLY A 209 -3.00 -1.24 4.92
N SER A 210 -3.54 -0.93 6.10
CA SER A 210 -3.80 0.48 6.47
C SER A 210 -2.50 1.27 6.50
N ARG A 211 -2.50 2.47 5.94
CA ARG A 211 -1.32 3.35 5.93
C ARG A 211 -1.64 4.70 6.56
N PHE A 212 -0.64 5.24 7.23
CA PHE A 212 -0.70 6.53 7.87
C PHE A 212 0.54 7.34 7.46
N ASP A 213 0.42 8.65 7.31
CA ASP A 213 1.60 9.49 7.07
C ASP A 213 2.54 9.52 8.29
N ALA A 214 3.71 10.16 8.15
CA ALA A 214 4.69 10.24 9.22
C ALA A 214 4.17 10.89 10.53
N GLN A 215 3.06 11.62 10.49
CA GLN A 215 2.41 12.24 11.65
C GLN A 215 1.22 11.42 12.19
N GLY A 216 0.97 10.25 11.60
CA GLY A 216 -0.08 9.30 11.98
C GLY A 216 -1.46 9.59 11.38
N ARG A 217 -1.58 10.49 10.40
CA ARG A 217 -2.86 10.73 9.72
C ARG A 217 -3.15 9.61 8.75
N VAL A 218 -4.38 9.11 8.71
CA VAL A 218 -4.76 8.03 7.79
C VAL A 218 -4.65 8.51 6.34
N ILE A 219 -3.95 7.73 5.52
CA ILE A 219 -3.80 7.98 4.08
C ILE A 219 -4.34 6.83 3.22
N GLU A 220 -4.41 5.61 3.77
CA GLU A 220 -4.99 4.44 3.10
C GLU A 220 -5.73 3.55 4.10
N GLY A 221 -6.90 3.04 3.69
CA GLY A 221 -7.75 2.19 4.53
C GLY A 221 -7.17 0.77 4.71
N PRO A 222 -7.82 -0.12 5.49
CA PRO A 222 -9.20 0.01 5.99
C PRO A 222 -9.42 0.89 7.23
N ALA A 223 -8.36 1.36 7.90
CA ALA A 223 -8.49 2.32 8.99
C ALA A 223 -9.30 3.56 8.57
N LYS A 224 -10.14 4.07 9.48
CA LYS A 224 -11.02 5.23 9.24
C LYS A 224 -10.66 6.45 10.11
N SER A 225 -9.62 6.33 10.91
CA SER A 225 -9.17 7.36 11.84
C SER A 225 -7.67 7.33 11.97
N ASP A 226 -7.09 8.49 12.24
CA ASP A 226 -5.67 8.69 12.53
C ASP A 226 -5.21 7.82 13.71
N LEU A 227 -3.90 7.55 13.77
CA LEU A 227 -3.27 6.97 14.94
C LEU A 227 -3.52 7.87 16.15
N ALA A 228 -3.89 7.26 17.27
CA ALA A 228 -4.15 7.98 18.50
C ALA A 228 -2.91 8.74 18.98
N GLY A 229 -3.13 9.84 19.70
CA GLY A 229 -2.07 10.49 20.46
C GLY A 229 -1.50 9.54 21.52
N VAL A 230 -0.28 9.81 21.97
CA VAL A 230 0.28 9.09 23.12
C VAL A 230 -0.30 9.71 24.38
N GLU A 231 -1.07 8.93 25.15
CA GLU A 231 -1.40 9.32 26.51
C GLU A 231 -0.14 9.24 27.37
N ILE A 232 0.18 10.35 28.06
CA ILE A 232 1.34 10.50 28.95
C ILE A 232 1.02 9.89 30.30
#